data_AF-A0A1I4P476-F1
#
_entry.id   AF-A0A1I4P476-F1
#
_cell.length_a   1.000
_cell.length_b   1.000
_cell.length_c   1.000
_cell.angle_alpha   90.00
_cell.angle_beta   90.00
_cell.angle_gamma   90.00
#
_symmetry.space_group_name_H-M   'P 1'
#
loop_
_entity.id
_entity.type
_entity.pdbx_description
1 polymer ?
#
loop_
_entity_poly.entity_id
_entity_poly.type
_entity_poly.pdbx_seq_one_letter_code
_entity_poly.pdbx_strand_id
1 'polypeptide(L)'
;MAIIDVIKFNGIPGRNWLVYRYPGESFVYGTQLIVGEGQIAVFVKGGKALDYFSAGTYTLNAPNIPILQSLINIPFGGRTPLAAEVFFINKTVKLDVLWGTSDPISLIDPKYSVRMRVRAFGQFGIKITDYRVFLTEIIGAVGDDQIVKYDVVLNYFKGVTVTKVKTIIADTIINQKISVLDIAPRLEEISETAQDSLSSEFDRFGIQMINFNLSSINFPDEDFETINKILGEKAAFDIIGDNRYQVKRSFDVMETAAGNEGGGSIASAGLGLGLGTGAGQAMGNLFSNTAGSVMKNSVKELSCKKCGEMNEAGAKFCCSCGEKLVTSQIDCYSCGTKVDGNAKFCSNCGKSMMSKACPRCHTENKPGTKFCSDCGTKLEE
;
A
#
# COMPACT_ATOMS: atom_id res chain seq x y z
N MET A 1 -36.67 43.83 -25.40
CA MET A 1 -35.42 43.40 -26.06
C MET A 1 -34.27 44.07 -25.33
N ALA A 2 -33.27 43.31 -24.88
CA ALA A 2 -32.09 43.90 -24.25
C ALA A 2 -31.40 44.84 -25.26
N ILE A 3 -31.15 46.08 -24.84
CA ILE A 3 -30.50 47.11 -25.67
C ILE A 3 -28.98 46.84 -25.76
N ILE A 4 -28.46 45.97 -24.87
CA ILE A 4 -27.04 45.68 -24.69
C ILE A 4 -26.89 44.18 -24.40
N ASP A 5 -26.07 43.49 -25.19
CA ASP A 5 -25.70 42.10 -24.92
C ASP A 5 -24.70 42.02 -23.76
N VAL A 6 -24.80 40.97 -22.95
CA VAL A 6 -23.90 40.75 -21.80
C VAL A 6 -23.23 39.38 -21.91
N ILE A 7 -21.90 39.39 -21.93
CA ILE A 7 -21.05 38.21 -21.92
C ILE A 7 -20.54 38.03 -20.49
N LYS A 8 -20.99 36.97 -19.82
CA LYS A 8 -20.61 36.65 -18.44
C LYS A 8 -20.62 35.15 -18.23
N PHE A 9 -19.70 34.67 -17.38
CA PHE A 9 -19.71 33.29 -16.90
C PHE A 9 -19.55 33.24 -15.38
N ASN A 10 -20.52 32.65 -14.68
CA ASN A 10 -20.51 32.56 -13.21
C ASN A 10 -19.84 31.29 -12.67
N GLY A 11 -19.29 30.44 -13.55
CA GLY A 11 -18.79 29.11 -13.17
C GLY A 11 -19.88 28.03 -13.16
N ILE A 12 -19.49 26.83 -12.76
CA ILE A 12 -20.35 25.64 -12.69
C ILE A 12 -20.39 25.15 -11.23
N PRO A 13 -21.52 24.58 -10.77
CA PRO A 13 -21.56 23.83 -9.52
C PRO A 13 -20.38 22.86 -9.37
N GLY A 14 -19.79 22.79 -8.18
CA GLY A 14 -18.64 21.92 -7.90
C GLY A 14 -17.28 22.45 -8.36
N ARG A 15 -17.21 23.61 -9.04
CA ARG A 15 -15.96 24.27 -9.47
C ARG A 15 -15.01 23.40 -10.33
N ASN A 16 -15.48 22.25 -10.85
CA ASN A 16 -14.70 21.39 -11.75
C ASN A 16 -14.82 21.89 -13.19
N TRP A 17 -14.22 23.03 -13.47
CA TRP A 17 -14.11 23.61 -14.80
C TRP A 17 -12.79 24.38 -14.90
N LEU A 18 -12.17 24.27 -16.07
CA LEU A 18 -10.89 24.90 -16.37
C LEU A 18 -11.03 25.92 -17.49
N VAL A 19 -11.74 25.56 -18.56
CA VAL A 19 -12.05 26.45 -19.68
C VAL A 19 -13.53 26.36 -19.99
N TYR A 20 -14.13 27.49 -20.31
CA TYR A 20 -15.50 27.60 -20.81
C TYR A 20 -15.53 28.42 -22.09
N ARG A 21 -16.04 27.84 -23.19
CA ARG A 21 -16.31 28.53 -24.45
C ARG A 21 -17.72 29.11 -24.41
N TYR A 22 -17.81 30.43 -24.53
CA TYR A 22 -19.10 31.13 -24.62
C TYR A 22 -19.78 30.79 -25.96
N PRO A 23 -21.09 30.48 -25.99
CA PRO A 23 -21.77 29.97 -27.18
C PRO A 23 -21.99 31.01 -28.31
N GLY A 24 -21.77 32.30 -28.05
CA GLY A 24 -21.90 33.35 -29.05
C GLY A 24 -20.61 33.57 -29.85
N GLU A 25 -20.75 33.82 -31.15
CA GLU A 25 -19.62 34.03 -32.08
C GLU A 25 -19.62 35.41 -32.75
N SER A 26 -20.68 36.20 -32.57
CA SER A 26 -20.83 37.53 -33.17
C SER A 26 -21.39 38.51 -32.15
N PHE A 27 -20.62 39.55 -31.86
CA PHE A 27 -20.98 40.58 -30.88
C PHE A 27 -21.09 41.96 -31.50
N VAL A 28 -21.78 42.88 -30.83
CA VAL A 28 -21.98 44.25 -31.32
C VAL A 28 -21.15 45.21 -30.46
N TYR A 29 -20.75 46.35 -31.01
CA TYR A 29 -20.17 47.41 -30.18
C TYR A 29 -21.14 47.84 -29.07
N GLY A 30 -20.63 48.04 -27.86
CA GLY A 30 -21.41 48.36 -26.67
C GLY A 30 -21.80 47.15 -25.81
N THR A 31 -21.60 45.91 -26.29
CA THR A 31 -21.73 44.68 -25.49
C THR A 31 -20.88 44.77 -24.22
N GLN A 32 -21.41 44.30 -23.08
CA GLN A 32 -20.71 44.29 -21.79
C GLN A 32 -20.06 42.92 -21.55
N LEU A 33 -18.75 42.90 -21.34
CA LEU A 33 -18.00 41.74 -20.88
C LEU A 33 -17.77 41.84 -19.38
N ILE A 34 -18.23 40.85 -18.62
CA ILE A 34 -18.04 40.79 -17.17
C ILE A 34 -17.16 39.56 -16.85
N VAL A 35 -15.99 39.82 -16.29
CA VAL A 35 -14.99 38.80 -15.92
C VAL A 35 -14.86 38.75 -14.41
N GLY A 36 -15.03 37.56 -13.82
CA GLY A 36 -14.86 37.36 -12.37
C GLY A 36 -13.39 37.38 -11.92
N GLU A 37 -13.14 37.63 -10.63
CA GLU A 37 -11.77 37.72 -10.05
C GLU A 37 -10.91 36.46 -10.29
N GLY A 38 -11.52 35.28 -10.20
CA GLY A 38 -10.89 33.99 -10.46
C GLY A 38 -10.81 33.59 -11.94
N GLN A 39 -11.10 34.50 -12.87
CA GLN A 39 -11.23 34.19 -14.29
C GLN A 39 -10.48 35.19 -15.17
N ILE A 40 -10.12 34.74 -16.36
CA ILE A 40 -9.68 35.61 -17.45
C ILE A 40 -10.53 35.30 -18.67
N ALA A 41 -10.93 36.33 -19.41
CA ALA A 41 -11.61 36.15 -20.69
C ALA A 41 -10.62 36.37 -21.84
N VAL A 42 -10.70 35.53 -22.87
CA VAL A 42 -9.81 35.55 -24.04
C VAL A 42 -10.66 35.58 -25.29
N PHE A 43 -10.39 36.55 -26.17
CA PHE A 43 -11.01 36.64 -27.48
C PHE A 43 -10.15 35.93 -28.50
N VAL A 44 -10.76 34.99 -29.23
CA VAL A 44 -10.10 34.19 -30.27
C VAL A 44 -10.77 34.49 -31.61
N LYS A 45 -9.96 34.76 -32.63
CA LYS A 45 -10.45 34.98 -34.00
C LYS A 45 -9.52 34.32 -35.00
N GLY A 46 -10.09 33.58 -35.95
CA GLY A 46 -9.31 32.90 -36.99
C GLY A 46 -8.24 31.95 -36.43
N GLY A 47 -8.55 31.29 -35.30
CA GLY A 47 -7.63 30.38 -34.62
C GLY A 47 -6.51 31.05 -33.81
N LYS A 48 -6.52 32.38 -33.65
CA LYS A 48 -5.52 33.12 -32.87
C LYS A 48 -6.17 33.80 -31.67
N ALA A 49 -5.58 33.64 -30.48
CA ALA A 49 -5.94 34.41 -29.30
C ALA A 49 -5.40 35.83 -29.44
N LEU A 50 -6.30 36.82 -29.43
CA LEU A 50 -5.98 38.22 -29.74
C LEU A 50 -5.93 39.07 -28.47
N ASP A 51 -7.03 39.15 -27.74
CA ASP A 51 -7.19 40.09 -26.61
C ASP A 51 -7.55 39.36 -25.30
N TYR A 52 -6.99 39.81 -24.18
CA TYR A 52 -7.12 39.19 -22.86
C TYR A 52 -7.68 40.19 -21.85
N PHE A 53 -8.69 39.78 -21.09
CA PHE A 53 -9.40 40.63 -20.14
C PHE A 53 -9.29 40.06 -18.72
N SER A 54 -8.62 40.80 -17.84
CA SER A 54 -8.57 40.51 -16.40
C SER A 54 -9.94 40.74 -15.74
N ALA A 55 -10.04 40.47 -14.44
CA ALA A 55 -11.27 40.70 -13.68
C ALA A 55 -11.78 42.14 -13.83
N GLY A 56 -13.08 42.30 -14.03
CA GLY A 56 -13.70 43.61 -14.23
C GLY A 56 -14.85 43.59 -15.24
N THR A 57 -15.41 44.77 -15.48
CA THR A 57 -16.47 45.01 -16.46
C THR A 57 -15.91 45.86 -17.58
N TYR A 58 -15.98 45.36 -18.81
CA TYR A 58 -15.47 46.02 -20.01
C TYR A 58 -16.61 46.24 -21.00
N THR A 59 -16.70 47.45 -21.55
CA THR A 59 -17.54 47.69 -22.72
C THR A 59 -16.74 47.39 -23.98
N LEU A 60 -17.25 46.50 -24.83
CA LEU A 60 -16.62 46.12 -26.10
C LEU A 60 -16.68 47.31 -27.07
N ASN A 61 -15.55 48.03 -27.17
CA ASN A 61 -15.33 49.19 -28.03
C ASN A 61 -13.92 49.10 -28.64
N ALA A 62 -13.68 49.81 -29.74
CA ALA A 62 -12.38 49.92 -30.43
C ALA A 62 -11.12 50.01 -29.51
N PRO A 63 -11.10 50.83 -28.43
CA PRO A 63 -9.90 50.95 -27.59
C PRO A 63 -9.61 49.70 -26.75
N ASN A 64 -10.64 48.93 -26.43
CA ASN A 64 -10.55 47.77 -25.55
C ASN A 64 -10.31 46.45 -26.32
N ILE A 65 -10.31 46.50 -27.65
CA ILE A 65 -10.07 45.34 -28.53
C ILE A 65 -9.18 45.74 -29.72
N PRO A 66 -7.96 46.27 -29.46
CA PRO A 66 -7.15 46.90 -30.49
C PRO A 66 -6.72 45.91 -31.59
N ILE A 67 -6.46 44.65 -31.23
CA ILE A 67 -5.97 43.64 -32.19
C ILE A 67 -7.12 43.12 -33.04
N LEU A 68 -8.26 42.79 -32.43
CA LEU A 68 -9.46 42.35 -33.15
C LEU A 68 -9.99 43.41 -34.14
N GLN A 69 -9.91 44.70 -33.78
CA GLN A 69 -10.35 45.80 -34.65
C GLN A 69 -9.51 45.92 -35.92
N SER A 70 -8.18 45.78 -35.82
CA SER A 70 -7.27 45.85 -36.97
C SER A 70 -7.62 44.84 -38.07
N LEU A 71 -8.28 43.73 -37.69
CA LEU A 71 -8.68 42.63 -38.55
C LEU A 71 -10.13 42.73 -39.09
N ILE A 72 -10.92 43.74 -38.69
CA ILE A 72 -12.39 43.80 -38.93
C ILE A 72 -12.82 45.01 -39.79
N ASN A 73 -11.90 45.86 -40.26
CA ASN A 73 -12.21 47.07 -41.05
C ASN A 73 -12.92 46.81 -42.40
N ILE A 74 -14.19 46.41 -42.36
CA ILE A 74 -15.13 46.39 -43.47
C ILE A 74 -16.35 47.21 -43.02
N PRO A 75 -16.76 48.24 -43.77
CA PRO A 75 -17.82 49.14 -43.36
C PRO A 75 -19.20 48.47 -43.53
N PHE A 76 -19.67 47.81 -42.48
CA PHE A 76 -21.03 47.25 -42.41
C PHE A 76 -21.98 48.22 -41.69
N GLY A 77 -22.66 49.09 -42.45
CA GLY A 77 -23.99 49.65 -42.14
C GLY A 77 -24.35 50.08 -40.70
N GLY A 78 -23.41 50.62 -39.93
CA GLY A 78 -23.68 51.11 -38.55
C GLY A 78 -23.75 50.03 -37.47
N ARG A 79 -23.55 48.75 -37.82
CA ARG A 79 -23.35 47.64 -36.87
C ARG A 79 -22.22 46.78 -37.40
N THR A 80 -21.03 46.96 -36.85
CA THR A 80 -19.90 46.09 -37.19
C THR A 80 -19.96 44.84 -36.32
N PRO A 81 -20.30 43.66 -36.88
CA PRO A 81 -20.26 42.42 -36.12
C PRO A 81 -18.82 42.10 -35.76
N LEU A 82 -18.54 42.02 -34.46
CA LEU A 82 -17.29 41.50 -33.91
C LEU A 82 -17.37 39.98 -33.91
N ALA A 83 -17.02 39.37 -35.04
CA ALA A 83 -16.95 37.92 -35.17
C ALA A 83 -15.72 37.39 -34.40
N ALA A 84 -15.95 36.75 -33.26
CA ALA A 84 -14.93 36.23 -32.36
C ALA A 84 -15.53 35.16 -31.43
N GLU A 85 -14.70 34.22 -30.99
CA GLU A 85 -15.03 33.30 -29.89
C GLU A 85 -14.54 33.88 -28.57
N VAL A 86 -15.27 33.65 -27.48
CA VAL A 86 -14.86 34.09 -26.14
C VAL A 86 -14.66 32.89 -25.24
N PHE A 87 -13.46 32.77 -24.67
CA PHE A 87 -13.11 31.73 -23.72
C PHE A 87 -12.92 32.33 -22.33
N PHE A 88 -13.54 31.72 -21.32
CA PHE A 88 -13.25 31.99 -19.92
C PHE A 88 -12.32 30.90 -19.38
N ILE A 89 -11.19 31.30 -18.79
CA ILE A 89 -10.23 30.38 -18.18
C ILE A 89 -10.22 30.61 -16.68
N ASN A 90 -10.25 29.52 -15.92
CA ASN A 90 -10.11 29.53 -14.48
C ASN A 90 -8.63 29.74 -14.08
N LYS A 91 -8.33 30.84 -13.38
CA LYS A 91 -6.97 31.15 -12.88
C LYS A 91 -6.79 30.80 -11.40
N THR A 92 -7.84 30.30 -10.75
CA THR A 92 -7.76 29.91 -9.34
C THR A 92 -6.85 28.70 -9.18
N VAL A 93 -6.22 28.58 -8.01
CA VAL A 93 -5.38 27.42 -7.71
C VAL A 93 -6.30 26.23 -7.48
N LYS A 94 -6.10 25.17 -8.27
CA LYS A 94 -6.74 23.87 -8.04
C LYS A 94 -5.82 23.04 -7.14
N LEU A 95 -6.19 22.95 -5.87
CA LEU A 95 -5.53 22.10 -4.88
C LEU A 95 -6.03 20.64 -4.96
N ASP A 96 -5.34 19.78 -4.22
CA ASP A 96 -5.65 18.35 -4.02
C ASP A 96 -5.73 17.55 -5.33
N VAL A 97 -4.81 17.83 -6.25
CA VAL A 97 -4.58 16.99 -7.41
C VAL A 97 -3.81 15.75 -6.94
N LEU A 98 -4.54 14.65 -6.78
CA LEU A 98 -3.97 13.38 -6.35
C LEU A 98 -3.16 12.73 -7.48
N TRP A 99 -2.01 12.17 -7.12
CA TRP A 99 -1.22 11.35 -8.02
C TRP A 99 -0.72 10.10 -7.30
N GLY A 100 -0.39 9.07 -8.07
CA GLY A 100 0.16 7.85 -7.54
C GLY A 100 0.76 6.98 -8.63
N THR A 101 1.70 6.13 -8.25
CA THR A 101 2.33 5.19 -9.16
C THR A 101 1.31 4.16 -9.64
N SER A 102 1.11 4.06 -10.97
CA SER A 102 0.23 3.06 -11.58
C SER A 102 0.72 1.64 -11.39
N ASP A 103 2.04 1.47 -11.36
CA ASP A 103 2.74 0.19 -11.20
C ASP A 103 3.88 0.36 -10.18
N PRO A 104 4.22 -0.70 -9.43
CA PRO A 104 5.23 -0.62 -8.38
C PRO A 104 6.64 -0.36 -8.95
N ILE A 105 7.42 0.42 -8.21
CA ILE A 105 8.86 0.59 -8.38
C ILE A 105 9.53 -0.68 -7.83
N SER A 106 10.07 -1.52 -8.70
CA SER A 106 10.83 -2.68 -8.27
C SER A 106 12.31 -2.31 -8.09
N LEU A 107 12.81 -2.46 -6.87
CA LEU A 107 14.20 -2.16 -6.50
C LEU A 107 14.74 -3.17 -5.49
N ILE A 108 16.05 -3.12 -5.24
CA ILE A 108 16.68 -3.90 -4.17
C ILE A 108 16.97 -2.94 -3.03
N ASP A 109 16.46 -3.24 -1.84
CA ASP A 109 16.72 -2.44 -0.65
C ASP A 109 18.21 -2.53 -0.26
N PRO A 110 18.90 -1.39 -0.09
CA PRO A 110 20.35 -1.38 0.15
C PRO A 110 20.75 -1.91 1.53
N LYS A 111 19.84 -1.95 2.51
CA LYS A 111 20.12 -2.36 3.90
C LYS A 111 19.89 -3.86 4.10
N TYR A 112 18.82 -4.39 3.52
CA TYR A 112 18.44 -5.80 3.66
C TYR A 112 18.78 -6.65 2.44
N SER A 113 19.16 -6.04 1.31
CA SER A 113 19.43 -6.74 0.04
C SER A 113 18.25 -7.58 -0.47
N VAL A 114 17.03 -7.14 -0.17
CA VAL A 114 15.78 -7.80 -0.57
C VAL A 114 15.14 -7.02 -1.71
N ARG A 115 14.56 -7.74 -2.67
CA ARG A 115 13.75 -7.12 -3.71
C ARG A 115 12.44 -6.60 -3.12
N MET A 116 12.17 -5.31 -3.30
CA MET A 116 10.95 -4.65 -2.84
C MET A 116 10.16 -4.05 -4.01
N ARG A 117 8.84 -4.03 -3.88
CA ARG A 117 7.88 -3.45 -4.82
C ARG A 117 7.22 -2.24 -4.17
N VAL A 118 7.84 -1.08 -4.35
CA VAL A 118 7.45 0.15 -3.69
C VAL A 118 6.40 0.90 -4.51
N ARG A 119 5.37 1.47 -3.87
CA ARG A 119 4.40 2.38 -4.48
C ARG A 119 4.44 3.72 -3.75
N ALA A 120 4.20 4.78 -4.48
CA ALA A 120 4.21 6.13 -3.94
C ALA A 120 2.94 6.87 -4.33
N PHE A 121 2.44 7.68 -3.40
CA PHE A 121 1.23 8.48 -3.56
C PHE A 121 1.46 9.85 -2.98
N GLY A 122 0.79 10.84 -3.55
CA GLY A 122 0.94 12.21 -3.13
C GLY A 122 -0.12 13.11 -3.74
N GLN A 123 0.08 14.40 -3.57
CA GLN A 123 -0.78 15.41 -4.13
C GLN A 123 0.01 16.66 -4.49
N PHE A 124 -0.54 17.44 -5.41
CA PHE A 124 -0.04 18.76 -5.76
C PHE A 124 -1.20 19.69 -6.08
N GLY A 125 -0.89 20.96 -6.26
CA GLY A 125 -1.77 21.98 -6.80
C GLY A 125 -1.32 22.40 -8.19
N ILE A 126 -2.27 22.89 -8.98
CA ILE A 126 -1.99 23.52 -10.27
C ILE A 126 -2.64 24.88 -10.37
N LYS A 127 -2.01 25.78 -11.12
CA LYS A 127 -2.52 27.10 -11.43
C LYS A 127 -2.14 27.46 -12.86
N ILE A 128 -3.08 28.00 -13.63
CA ILE A 128 -2.74 28.52 -14.96
C ILE A 128 -2.10 29.89 -14.81
N THR A 129 -0.89 30.04 -15.36
CA THR A 129 -0.09 31.27 -15.37
C THR A 129 0.02 31.86 -16.76
N ASP A 130 0.35 31.06 -17.78
CA ASP A 130 0.37 31.49 -19.18
C ASP A 130 -0.86 30.97 -19.93
N TYR A 131 -1.88 31.81 -19.97
CA TYR A 131 -3.16 31.51 -20.63
C TYR A 131 -3.04 31.38 -22.15
N ARG A 132 -2.01 31.99 -22.76
CA ARG A 132 -1.81 31.95 -24.21
C ARG A 132 -1.32 30.58 -24.62
N VAL A 133 -0.20 30.15 -24.03
CA VAL A 133 0.40 28.84 -24.30
C VAL A 133 -0.59 27.74 -23.92
N PHE A 134 -1.27 27.89 -22.78
CA PHE A 134 -2.25 26.92 -22.33
C PHE A 134 -3.40 26.70 -23.34
N LEU A 135 -3.97 27.77 -23.89
CA LEU A 135 -5.03 27.66 -24.89
C LEU A 135 -4.55 27.03 -26.19
N THR A 136 -3.37 27.43 -26.69
CA THR A 136 -2.87 26.97 -27.99
C THR A 136 -2.35 25.54 -27.96
N GLU A 137 -1.71 25.12 -26.87
CA GLU A 137 -1.01 23.82 -26.79
C GLU A 137 -1.87 22.70 -26.17
N ILE A 138 -2.68 23.00 -25.15
CA ILE A 138 -3.42 21.98 -24.38
C ILE A 138 -4.88 21.87 -24.81
N ILE A 139 -5.55 23.01 -24.96
CA ILE A 139 -7.00 23.04 -25.20
C ILE A 139 -7.32 22.75 -26.67
N GLY A 140 -6.52 23.28 -27.60
CA GLY A 140 -6.73 23.09 -29.03
C GLY A 140 -8.15 23.51 -29.46
N ALA A 141 -8.79 22.71 -30.33
CA ALA A 141 -10.19 22.91 -30.68
C ALA A 141 -11.09 22.31 -29.59
N VAL A 142 -11.69 23.17 -28.78
CA VAL A 142 -12.82 22.78 -27.92
C VAL A 142 -13.96 22.36 -28.85
N GLY A 143 -14.32 21.08 -28.83
CA GLY A 143 -15.43 20.54 -29.64
C GLY A 143 -16.79 21.12 -29.27
N ASP A 144 -17.86 20.36 -29.51
CA ASP A 144 -19.23 20.79 -29.16
C ASP A 144 -19.41 21.02 -27.64
N ASP A 145 -18.55 20.41 -26.83
CA ASP A 145 -18.50 20.61 -25.39
C ASP A 145 -17.98 22.00 -25.04
N GLN A 146 -18.87 22.88 -24.56
CA GLN A 146 -18.53 24.24 -24.14
C GLN A 146 -17.55 24.29 -22.94
N ILE A 147 -17.24 23.17 -22.28
CA ILE A 147 -16.52 23.14 -21.00
C ILE A 147 -15.40 22.12 -21.05
N VAL A 148 -14.18 22.55 -20.73
CA VAL A 148 -13.04 21.68 -20.45
C VAL A 148 -12.81 21.58 -18.95
N LYS A 149 -12.75 20.36 -18.43
CA LYS A 149 -12.51 20.05 -17.01
C LYS A 149 -11.02 19.86 -16.72
N TYR A 150 -10.64 19.95 -15.45
CA TYR A 150 -9.27 19.71 -15.02
C TYR A 150 -8.77 18.30 -15.38
N ASP A 151 -9.66 17.30 -15.32
CA ASP A 151 -9.32 15.89 -15.55
C ASP A 151 -8.64 15.64 -16.90
N VAL A 152 -9.03 16.39 -17.95
CA VAL A 152 -8.44 16.30 -19.30
C VAL A 152 -6.97 16.65 -19.26
N VAL A 153 -6.63 17.76 -18.61
CA VAL A 153 -5.25 18.24 -18.46
C VAL A 153 -4.45 17.30 -17.56
N LEU A 154 -5.03 16.86 -16.45
CA LEU A 154 -4.35 15.97 -15.49
C LEU A 154 -3.98 14.62 -16.12
N ASN A 155 -4.84 14.09 -16.99
CA ASN A 155 -4.56 12.84 -17.70
C ASN A 155 -3.34 12.95 -18.64
N TYR A 156 -3.12 14.12 -19.24
CA TYR A 156 -1.94 14.37 -20.09
C TYR A 156 -0.63 14.26 -19.28
N PHE A 157 -0.59 14.86 -18.08
CA PHE A 157 0.61 14.90 -17.26
C PHE A 157 0.82 13.67 -16.36
N LYS A 158 -0.17 12.78 -16.26
CA LYS A 158 -0.10 11.61 -15.38
C LYS A 158 1.13 10.74 -15.67
N GLY A 159 1.40 10.45 -16.95
CA GLY A 159 2.53 9.61 -17.36
C GLY A 159 3.88 10.20 -16.97
N VAL A 160 4.14 11.46 -17.35
CA VAL A 160 5.40 12.15 -17.04
C VAL A 160 5.60 12.30 -15.53
N THR A 161 4.52 12.62 -14.79
CA THR A 161 4.55 12.73 -13.32
C THR A 161 5.00 11.42 -12.69
N VAL A 162 4.34 10.32 -13.03
CA VAL A 162 4.68 9.00 -12.49
C VAL A 162 6.12 8.61 -12.86
N THR A 163 6.52 8.76 -14.12
CA THR A 163 7.88 8.36 -14.56
C THR A 163 8.98 9.14 -13.84
N LYS A 164 8.88 10.47 -13.75
CA LYS A 164 9.90 11.28 -13.08
C LYS A 164 9.99 10.96 -11.59
N VAL A 165 8.85 10.86 -10.90
CA VAL A 165 8.85 10.58 -9.46
C VAL A 165 9.38 9.19 -9.16
N LYS A 166 9.01 8.17 -9.95
CA LYS A 166 9.56 6.81 -9.81
C LYS A 166 11.09 6.81 -9.95
N THR A 167 11.60 7.58 -10.91
CA THR A 167 13.05 7.69 -11.16
C THR A 167 13.74 8.33 -9.96
N ILE A 168 13.21 9.43 -9.44
CA ILE A 168 13.80 10.14 -8.28
C ILE A 168 13.77 9.25 -7.03
N ILE A 169 12.64 8.60 -6.72
CA ILE A 169 12.54 7.71 -5.56
C ILE A 169 13.55 6.55 -5.67
N ALA A 170 13.64 5.91 -6.84
CA ALA A 170 14.58 4.82 -7.05
C ALA A 170 16.04 5.29 -6.92
N ASP A 171 16.38 6.45 -7.49
CA ASP A 171 17.71 7.05 -7.41
C ASP A 171 18.10 7.36 -5.96
N THR A 172 17.22 8.00 -5.21
CA THR A 172 17.43 8.30 -3.78
C THR A 172 17.68 7.03 -2.97
N ILE A 173 16.89 5.97 -3.17
CA ILE A 173 17.06 4.70 -2.45
C ILE A 173 18.40 4.04 -2.81
N ILE A 174 18.71 3.94 -4.11
CA ILE A 174 19.85 3.17 -4.59
C ILE A 174 21.18 3.92 -4.36
N ASN A 175 21.26 5.19 -4.77
CA ASN A 175 22.51 5.94 -4.76
C ASN A 175 22.83 6.51 -3.38
N GLN A 176 21.83 6.97 -2.63
CA GLN A 176 22.04 7.43 -1.26
C GLN A 176 22.06 6.28 -0.25
N LYS A 177 21.80 5.04 -0.71
CA LYS A 177 21.79 3.80 0.10
C LYS A 177 20.82 3.89 1.29
N ILE A 178 19.66 4.49 1.07
CA ILE A 178 18.60 4.65 2.08
C ILE A 178 17.66 3.46 1.98
N SER A 179 17.37 2.80 3.10
CA SER A 179 16.38 1.73 3.13
C SER A 179 14.99 2.28 2.88
N VAL A 180 14.13 1.50 2.22
CA VAL A 180 12.72 1.85 2.03
C VAL A 180 12.01 2.07 3.37
N LEU A 181 12.40 1.33 4.42
CA LEU A 181 11.83 1.50 5.77
C LEU A 181 12.19 2.85 6.40
N ASP A 182 13.33 3.40 6.01
CA ASP A 182 13.92 4.61 6.57
C ASP A 182 13.70 5.83 5.64
N ILE A 183 12.82 5.71 4.63
CA ILE A 183 12.61 6.76 3.61
C ILE A 183 11.68 7.88 4.09
N ALA A 184 10.83 7.63 5.09
CA ALA A 184 9.82 8.59 5.55
C ALA A 184 10.40 9.97 5.94
N PRO A 185 11.55 10.07 6.65
CA PRO A 185 12.18 11.36 6.95
C PRO A 185 12.69 12.14 5.73
N ARG A 186 12.78 11.50 4.56
CA ARG A 186 13.29 12.11 3.31
C ARG A 186 12.17 12.49 2.34
N LEU A 187 10.90 12.29 2.71
CA LEU A 187 9.79 12.58 1.82
C LEU A 187 9.74 14.05 1.39
N GLU A 188 10.09 14.99 2.27
CA GLU A 188 10.15 16.42 1.95
C GLU A 188 11.23 16.72 0.89
N GLU A 189 12.46 16.25 1.10
CA GLU A 189 13.57 16.39 0.14
C GLU A 189 13.25 15.79 -1.24
N ILE A 190 12.66 14.59 -1.25
CA ILE A 190 12.23 13.92 -2.49
C ILE A 190 11.11 14.72 -3.17
N SER A 191 10.19 15.30 -2.38
CA SER A 191 9.09 16.11 -2.90
C SER A 191 9.58 17.39 -3.56
N GLU A 192 10.52 18.10 -2.94
CA GLU A 192 11.16 19.30 -3.51
C GLU A 192 11.89 18.96 -4.82
N THR A 193 12.70 17.90 -4.80
CA THR A 193 13.43 17.44 -6.00
C THR A 193 12.47 17.06 -7.14
N ALA A 194 11.37 16.39 -6.81
CA ALA A 194 10.33 16.05 -7.76
C ALA A 194 9.60 17.28 -8.29
N GLN A 195 9.28 18.25 -7.43
CA GLN A 195 8.65 19.50 -7.81
C GLN A 195 9.51 20.26 -8.81
N ASP A 196 10.81 20.41 -8.56
CA ASP A 196 11.71 21.16 -9.44
C ASP A 196 11.80 20.49 -10.82
N SER A 197 11.94 19.16 -10.84
CA SER A 197 12.01 18.37 -12.08
C SER A 197 10.70 18.36 -12.88
N LEU A 198 9.55 18.45 -12.20
CA LEU A 198 8.23 18.47 -12.83
C LEU A 198 7.78 19.87 -13.22
N SER A 199 8.14 20.90 -12.47
CA SER A 199 7.72 22.28 -12.72
C SER A 199 8.09 22.72 -14.13
N SER A 200 9.30 22.38 -14.60
CA SER A 200 9.72 22.66 -15.97
C SER A 200 8.84 22.01 -17.04
N GLU A 201 8.26 20.85 -16.78
CA GLU A 201 7.37 20.18 -17.75
C GLU A 201 5.99 20.84 -17.79
N PHE A 202 5.46 21.27 -16.65
CA PHE A 202 4.16 21.93 -16.58
C PHE A 202 4.24 23.38 -17.08
N ASP A 203 5.31 24.11 -16.75
CA ASP A 203 5.51 25.50 -17.13
C ASP A 203 5.55 25.69 -18.66
N ARG A 204 6.08 24.69 -19.40
CA ARG A 204 6.08 24.65 -20.87
C ARG A 204 4.69 24.75 -21.49
N PHE A 205 3.66 24.40 -20.75
CA PHE A 205 2.26 24.45 -21.17
C PHE A 205 1.46 25.57 -20.46
N GLY A 206 2.15 26.49 -19.78
CA GLY A 206 1.54 27.60 -19.06
C GLY A 206 0.86 27.20 -17.75
N ILE A 207 1.22 26.05 -17.18
CA ILE A 207 0.68 25.54 -15.93
C ILE A 207 1.79 25.61 -14.87
N GLN A 208 1.54 26.31 -13.78
CA GLN A 208 2.40 26.31 -12.62
C GLN A 208 1.99 25.17 -11.67
N MET A 209 2.97 24.35 -11.29
CA MET A 209 2.83 23.38 -10.19
C MET A 209 3.05 24.08 -8.84
N ILE A 210 2.23 23.73 -7.85
CA ILE A 210 2.25 24.32 -6.51
C ILE A 210 2.22 23.20 -5.48
N ASN A 211 3.08 23.25 -4.46
CA ASN A 211 3.08 22.35 -3.30
C ASN A 211 2.99 20.88 -3.68
N PHE A 212 3.95 20.39 -4.47
CA PHE A 212 4.06 18.99 -4.78
C PHE A 212 4.60 18.23 -3.57
N ASN A 213 3.82 17.27 -3.07
CA ASN A 213 4.13 16.54 -1.86
C ASN A 213 3.93 15.04 -2.07
N LEU A 214 4.86 14.25 -1.55
CA LEU A 214 4.69 12.82 -1.31
C LEU A 214 3.97 12.60 0.02
N SER A 215 2.79 11.97 -0.02
CA SER A 215 2.01 11.65 1.17
C SER A 215 2.46 10.34 1.80
N SER A 216 2.78 9.34 0.99
CA SER A 216 3.26 8.06 1.49
C SER A 216 4.04 7.27 0.44
N ILE A 217 4.96 6.44 0.94
CA ILE A 217 5.64 5.40 0.19
C ILE A 217 5.34 4.08 0.91
N ASN A 218 4.69 3.15 0.25
CA ASN A 218 4.26 1.87 0.80
C ASN A 218 4.68 0.70 -0.08
N PHE A 219 4.53 -0.52 0.42
CA PHE A 219 4.86 -1.75 -0.29
C PHE A 219 3.93 -2.88 0.20
N PRO A 220 3.75 -3.96 -0.58
CA PRO A 220 2.86 -5.07 -0.23
C PRO A 220 3.24 -5.78 1.07
N ASP A 221 2.25 -6.37 1.75
CA ASP A 221 2.45 -7.12 2.99
C ASP A 221 3.41 -8.30 2.82
N GLU A 222 3.41 -8.96 1.65
CA GLU A 222 4.36 -10.03 1.31
C GLU A 222 5.84 -9.58 1.43
N ASP A 223 6.14 -8.37 0.98
CA ASP A 223 7.49 -7.80 1.05
C ASP A 223 7.82 -7.44 2.52
N PHE A 224 6.81 -7.00 3.29
CA PHE A 224 6.95 -6.70 4.72
C PHE A 224 7.22 -7.96 5.57
N GLU A 225 6.51 -9.06 5.31
CA GLU A 225 6.74 -10.34 5.98
C GLU A 225 8.14 -10.88 5.72
N THR A 226 8.61 -10.77 4.48
CA THR A 226 9.98 -11.17 4.09
C THR A 226 11.03 -10.42 4.91
N ILE A 227 10.84 -9.10 5.08
CA ILE A 227 11.73 -8.27 5.90
C ILE A 227 11.66 -8.67 7.38
N ASN A 228 10.47 -8.90 7.93
CA ASN A 228 10.31 -9.30 9.32
C ASN A 228 10.98 -10.65 9.61
N LYS A 229 10.92 -11.59 8.67
CA LYS A 229 11.63 -12.86 8.78
C LYS A 229 13.15 -12.64 8.86
N ILE A 230 13.71 -11.83 7.97
CA ILE A 230 15.15 -11.52 7.95
C ILE A 230 15.57 -10.76 9.23
N LEU A 231 14.76 -9.82 9.68
CA LEU A 231 15.00 -9.09 10.93
C LEU A 231 14.94 -10.03 12.14
N GLY A 232 13.97 -10.94 12.19
CA GLY A 232 13.85 -11.95 13.24
C GLY A 232 15.04 -12.91 13.27
N GLU A 233 15.44 -13.43 12.12
CA GLU A 233 16.62 -14.29 11.98
C GLU A 233 17.89 -13.53 12.41
N LYS A 234 18.09 -12.30 11.91
CA LYS A 234 19.24 -11.47 12.27
C LYS A 234 19.28 -11.16 13.77
N ALA A 235 18.13 -10.80 14.36
CA ALA A 235 18.04 -10.56 15.80
C ALA A 235 18.39 -11.82 16.60
N ALA A 236 17.91 -12.99 16.18
CA ALA A 236 18.30 -14.26 16.80
C ALA A 236 19.81 -14.51 16.70
N PHE A 237 20.41 -14.30 15.53
CA PHE A 237 21.86 -14.40 15.32
C PHE A 237 22.67 -13.39 16.15
N ASP A 238 22.15 -12.16 16.32
CA ASP A 238 22.80 -11.13 17.11
C ASP A 238 22.76 -11.44 18.61
N ILE A 239 21.63 -11.96 19.11
CA ILE A 239 21.49 -12.43 20.50
C ILE A 239 22.47 -13.58 20.81
N ILE A 240 22.75 -14.45 19.84
CA ILE A 240 23.65 -15.61 20.01
C ILE A 240 25.14 -15.20 20.20
N GLY A 241 25.54 -13.98 19.80
CA GLY A 241 26.91 -13.47 20.04
C GLY A 241 28.03 -14.29 19.36
N ASP A 242 29.21 -14.42 20.00
CA ASP A 242 30.39 -15.10 19.44
C ASP A 242 30.19 -16.61 19.14
N ASN A 243 29.12 -17.22 19.68
CA ASN A 243 28.79 -18.63 19.42
C ASN A 243 27.99 -18.85 18.13
N ARG A 244 27.84 -17.84 17.27
CA ARG A 244 27.11 -17.90 15.97
C ARG A 244 27.46 -19.12 15.13
N TYR A 245 28.74 -19.47 15.01
CA TYR A 245 29.17 -20.61 14.19
C TYR A 245 28.75 -21.94 14.79
N GLN A 246 28.88 -22.11 16.12
CA GLN A 246 28.49 -23.34 16.80
C GLN A 246 26.98 -23.55 16.77
N VAL A 247 26.21 -22.48 16.99
CA VAL A 247 24.75 -22.53 16.98
C VAL A 247 24.23 -22.77 15.56
N LYS A 248 24.73 -22.07 14.54
CA LYS A 248 24.35 -22.33 13.14
C LYS A 248 24.61 -23.78 12.75
N ARG A 249 25.80 -24.31 13.09
CA ARG A 249 26.17 -25.70 12.78
C ARG A 249 25.29 -26.70 13.52
N SER A 250 24.85 -26.37 14.74
CA SER A 250 23.90 -27.21 15.48
C SER A 250 22.50 -27.21 14.84
N PHE A 251 22.04 -26.07 14.29
CA PHE A 251 20.79 -25.99 13.53
C PHE A 251 20.87 -26.76 12.20
N ASP A 252 21.94 -26.59 11.42
CA ASP A 252 22.15 -27.34 10.16
C ASP A 252 22.15 -28.86 10.40
N VAL A 253 22.78 -29.32 11.50
CA VAL A 253 22.79 -30.74 11.90
C VAL A 253 21.40 -31.21 12.34
N MET A 254 20.66 -30.38 13.07
CA MET A 254 19.29 -30.70 13.51
C MET A 254 18.31 -30.75 12.34
N GLU A 255 18.42 -29.84 11.38
CA GLU A 255 17.60 -29.81 10.16
C GLU A 255 17.93 -31.00 9.25
N THR A 256 19.21 -31.36 9.10
CA THR A 256 19.64 -32.57 8.37
C THR A 256 19.16 -33.85 9.06
N ALA A 257 19.14 -33.88 10.40
CA ALA A 257 18.62 -35.01 11.16
C ALA A 257 17.08 -35.11 11.08
N ALA A 258 16.37 -33.97 11.01
CA ALA A 258 14.92 -33.92 10.87
C ALA A 258 14.45 -34.23 9.43
N GLY A 259 15.20 -33.79 8.41
CA GLY A 259 14.89 -34.08 6.99
C GLY A 259 15.17 -35.53 6.57
N ASN A 260 15.85 -36.30 7.41
CA ASN A 260 16.07 -37.74 7.22
C ASN A 260 15.09 -38.55 8.10
N GLU A 261 13.79 -38.46 7.80
CA GLU A 261 12.70 -39.15 8.53
C GLU A 261 12.73 -40.70 8.41
N GLY A 262 13.79 -41.29 7.84
CA GLY A 262 13.92 -42.74 7.61
C GLY A 262 15.07 -43.45 8.35
N GLY A 263 15.81 -42.78 9.24
CA GLY A 263 16.98 -43.37 9.88
C GLY A 263 16.98 -43.18 11.39
N GLY A 264 16.45 -44.16 12.13
CA GLY A 264 16.46 -44.16 13.58
C GLY A 264 17.87 -44.10 14.15
N SER A 265 18.29 -42.91 14.61
CA SER A 265 19.24 -42.73 15.71
C SER A 265 19.44 -41.25 16.03
N ILE A 266 18.59 -40.72 16.91
CA ILE A 266 18.98 -39.59 17.78
C ILE A 266 20.18 -39.99 18.67
N ALA A 267 20.43 -41.31 18.84
CA ALA A 267 21.60 -41.86 19.50
C ALA A 267 22.93 -41.71 18.73
N SER A 268 22.93 -41.52 17.40
CA SER A 268 24.17 -41.37 16.62
C SER A 268 24.59 -39.90 16.46
N ALA A 269 23.65 -38.96 16.58
CA ALA A 269 23.96 -37.53 16.65
C ALA A 269 24.54 -37.11 18.02
N GLY A 270 24.23 -37.84 19.09
CA GLY A 270 24.77 -37.61 20.44
C GLY A 270 26.22 -38.07 20.66
N LEU A 271 26.82 -38.79 19.70
CA LEU A 271 28.18 -39.33 19.79
C LEU A 271 29.22 -38.54 18.98
N GLY A 272 28.79 -37.60 18.12
CA GLY A 272 29.68 -36.83 17.26
C GLY A 272 30.15 -35.48 17.83
N LEU A 273 29.63 -35.03 18.97
CA LEU A 273 29.77 -33.64 19.45
C LEU A 273 30.51 -33.48 20.80
N GLY A 274 31.36 -34.41 21.24
CA GLY A 274 32.02 -34.18 22.53
C GLY A 274 33.16 -35.09 22.98
N LEU A 275 33.76 -35.91 22.10
CA LEU A 275 34.91 -36.73 22.49
C LEU A 275 36.23 -36.00 22.21
N GLY A 276 36.41 -34.86 22.88
CA GLY A 276 37.73 -34.29 23.16
C GLY A 276 38.40 -35.16 24.23
N THR A 277 39.50 -35.80 23.87
CA THR A 277 40.19 -36.91 24.54
C THR A 277 40.88 -36.60 25.89
N GLY A 278 40.33 -35.71 26.73
CA GLY A 278 40.99 -35.33 27.99
C GLY A 278 40.10 -34.99 29.20
N ALA A 279 38.80 -34.82 29.02
CA ALA A 279 37.93 -34.27 30.08
C ALA A 279 36.88 -35.25 30.66
N GLY A 280 36.98 -36.54 30.33
CA GLY A 280 35.97 -37.54 30.71
C GLY A 280 35.98 -38.01 32.17
N GLN A 281 37.07 -37.80 32.92
CA GLN A 281 37.16 -38.32 34.30
C GLN A 281 36.71 -37.32 35.39
N ALA A 282 36.78 -36.01 35.14
CA ALA A 282 36.40 -35.02 36.15
C ALA A 282 34.88 -34.74 36.19
N MET A 283 34.18 -34.93 35.06
CA MET A 283 32.73 -34.68 34.96
C MET A 283 31.87 -35.89 35.31
N GLY A 284 32.43 -37.11 35.34
CA GLY A 284 31.75 -38.32 35.77
C GLY A 284 31.41 -38.34 37.27
N ASN A 285 32.28 -37.77 38.12
CA ASN A 285 32.09 -37.76 39.57
C ASN A 285 31.20 -36.62 40.09
N LEU A 286 30.97 -35.58 39.29
CA LEU A 286 30.03 -34.49 39.62
C LEU A 286 28.59 -34.82 39.18
N PHE A 287 28.41 -35.62 38.12
CA PHE A 287 27.07 -36.00 37.65
C PHE A 287 26.42 -37.10 38.50
N SER A 288 27.20 -37.92 39.21
CA SER A 288 26.68 -38.96 40.10
C SER A 288 26.08 -38.44 41.42
N ASN A 289 26.38 -37.20 41.83
CA ASN A 289 25.94 -36.64 43.12
C ASN A 289 24.90 -35.52 43.00
N THR A 290 24.45 -35.17 41.80
CA THR A 290 23.46 -34.08 41.59
C THR A 290 22.22 -34.53 40.80
N ALA A 291 22.17 -35.78 40.35
CA ALA A 291 20.98 -36.40 39.73
C ALA A 291 19.94 -36.92 40.74
N GLY A 292 20.03 -36.52 42.03
CA GLY A 292 19.20 -37.03 43.12
C GLY A 292 18.10 -36.08 43.61
N SER A 293 17.98 -34.86 43.07
CA SER A 293 16.93 -33.94 43.52
C SER A 293 16.70 -32.85 42.48
N VAL A 294 15.51 -32.86 41.84
CA VAL A 294 14.68 -31.69 41.48
C VAL A 294 13.76 -32.07 40.30
N MET A 295 12.44 -31.96 40.56
CA MET A 295 11.28 -31.94 39.63
C MET A 295 10.94 -33.29 38.96
N LYS A 296 10.01 -34.12 39.42
CA LYS A 296 8.60 -33.86 39.78
C LYS A 296 7.87 -32.96 38.77
N ASN A 297 7.58 -33.53 37.60
CA ASN A 297 6.29 -33.35 36.95
C ASN A 297 5.72 -34.74 36.69
N SER A 298 4.64 -35.07 37.39
CA SER A 298 3.96 -36.35 37.30
C SER A 298 3.24 -36.47 35.96
N VAL A 299 3.93 -36.96 34.94
CA VAL A 299 3.29 -37.50 33.75
C VAL A 299 2.74 -38.87 34.14
N LYS A 300 1.44 -39.10 33.94
CA LYS A 300 0.82 -40.41 34.20
C LYS A 300 1.47 -41.44 33.27
N GLU A 301 2.19 -42.39 33.83
CA GLU A 301 2.81 -43.48 33.06
C GLU A 301 1.84 -44.66 32.94
N LEU A 302 1.79 -45.28 31.76
CA LEU A 302 0.96 -46.44 31.45
C LEU A 302 1.85 -47.67 31.26
N SER A 303 1.73 -48.66 32.15
CA SER A 303 2.51 -49.90 32.07
C SER A 303 1.91 -50.86 31.02
N CYS A 304 2.77 -51.38 30.15
CA CYS A 304 2.42 -52.36 29.15
C CYS A 304 2.16 -53.73 29.81
N LYS A 305 0.94 -54.26 29.67
CA LYS A 305 0.56 -55.56 30.25
C LYS A 305 1.32 -56.77 29.67
N LYS A 306 1.99 -56.62 28.52
CA LYS A 306 2.69 -57.73 27.84
C LYS A 306 4.18 -57.78 28.16
N CYS A 307 4.87 -56.64 28.22
CA CYS A 307 6.31 -56.58 28.47
C CYS A 307 6.72 -55.83 29.74
N GLY A 308 5.76 -55.22 30.44
CA GLY A 308 6.01 -54.46 31.67
C GLY A 308 6.53 -53.03 31.46
N GLU A 309 6.93 -52.67 30.23
CA GLU A 309 7.52 -51.37 29.91
C GLU A 309 6.60 -50.20 30.26
N MET A 310 7.17 -49.12 30.78
CA MET A 310 6.42 -47.90 31.12
C MET A 310 6.34 -47.00 29.88
N ASN A 311 5.13 -46.63 29.48
CA ASN A 311 4.87 -45.85 28.28
C ASN A 311 4.21 -44.51 28.66
N GLU A 312 4.41 -43.48 27.84
CA GLU A 312 3.83 -42.17 28.07
C GLU A 312 2.29 -42.18 28.00
N ALA A 313 1.63 -41.34 28.80
CA ALA A 313 0.18 -41.14 28.74
C ALA A 313 -0.26 -40.75 27.31
N GLY A 314 -1.05 -41.61 26.67
CA GLY A 314 -1.59 -41.38 25.33
C GLY A 314 -0.92 -42.21 24.22
N ALA A 315 0.15 -42.96 24.51
CA ALA A 315 0.77 -43.88 23.56
C ALA A 315 -0.22 -44.96 23.11
N LYS A 316 -0.41 -45.11 21.79
CA LYS A 316 -1.33 -46.09 21.18
C LYS A 316 -0.73 -47.50 21.10
N PHE A 317 0.59 -47.59 21.07
CA PHE A 317 1.36 -48.84 20.99
C PHE A 317 2.54 -48.77 21.93
N CYS A 318 2.95 -49.91 22.46
CA CYS A 318 4.10 -50.00 23.34
C CYS A 318 5.39 -49.70 22.57
N CYS A 319 6.21 -48.79 23.12
CA CYS A 319 7.50 -48.39 22.51
C CYS A 319 8.52 -49.53 22.42
N SER A 320 8.38 -50.57 23.26
CA SER A 320 9.30 -51.69 23.31
C SER A 320 8.80 -52.91 22.53
N CYS A 321 7.53 -53.31 22.72
CA CYS A 321 7.04 -54.57 22.14
C CYS A 321 5.94 -54.43 21.06
N GLY A 322 5.52 -53.19 20.75
CA GLY A 322 4.52 -52.91 19.71
C GLY A 322 3.07 -53.31 20.04
N GLU A 323 2.81 -53.83 21.25
CA GLU A 323 1.45 -54.21 21.68
C GLU A 323 0.56 -52.96 21.85
N LYS A 324 -0.71 -53.05 21.44
CA LYS A 324 -1.65 -51.92 21.53
C LYS A 324 -1.95 -51.61 23.00
N LEU A 325 -1.64 -50.39 23.42
CA LEU A 325 -1.90 -49.93 24.77
C LEU A 325 -3.32 -49.39 24.87
N VAL A 326 -4.02 -49.72 25.97
CA VAL A 326 -5.41 -49.32 26.18
C VAL A 326 -5.42 -47.82 26.50
N THR A 327 -5.86 -47.03 25.52
CA THR A 327 -6.22 -45.63 25.68
C THR A 327 -7.41 -45.51 26.64
N SER A 328 -7.39 -44.49 27.50
CA SER A 328 -8.52 -44.18 28.39
C SER A 328 -9.79 -43.98 27.56
N GLN A 329 -10.81 -44.79 27.82
CA GLN A 329 -12.12 -44.62 27.19
C GLN A 329 -12.86 -43.43 27.81
N ILE A 330 -13.43 -42.56 26.98
CA ILE A 330 -14.29 -41.45 27.37
C ILE A 330 -15.71 -41.71 26.87
N ASP A 331 -16.72 -41.30 27.63
CA ASP A 331 -18.11 -41.40 27.19
C ASP A 331 -18.43 -40.30 26.16
N CYS A 332 -19.07 -40.65 25.05
CA CYS A 332 -19.52 -39.68 24.07
C CYS A 332 -20.59 -38.76 24.66
N TYR A 333 -20.38 -37.44 24.60
CA TYR A 333 -21.32 -36.44 25.13
C TYR A 333 -22.71 -36.48 24.49
N SER A 334 -22.84 -37.08 23.29
CA SER A 334 -24.11 -37.10 22.56
C SER A 334 -24.87 -38.42 22.64
N CYS A 335 -24.19 -39.56 22.79
CA CYS A 335 -24.85 -40.88 22.78
C CYS A 335 -24.40 -41.82 23.92
N GLY A 336 -23.49 -41.38 24.79
CA GLY A 336 -23.02 -42.16 25.95
C GLY A 336 -22.16 -43.38 25.60
N THR A 337 -21.85 -43.63 24.33
CA THR A 337 -20.98 -44.76 23.94
C THR A 337 -19.55 -44.47 24.34
N LYS A 338 -18.85 -45.48 24.89
CA LYS A 338 -17.42 -45.39 25.22
C LYS A 338 -16.58 -45.30 23.95
N VAL A 339 -15.86 -44.20 23.79
CA VAL A 339 -14.97 -43.91 22.67
C VAL A 339 -13.53 -43.83 23.16
N ASP A 340 -12.58 -44.17 22.31
CA ASP A 340 -11.16 -43.92 22.57
C ASP A 340 -10.94 -42.43 22.89
N GLY A 341 -10.19 -42.11 23.95
CA GLY A 341 -9.92 -40.73 24.38
C GLY A 341 -9.25 -39.86 23.32
N ASN A 342 -8.62 -40.47 22.31
CA ASN A 342 -7.97 -39.79 21.19
C ASN A 342 -8.79 -39.87 19.88
N ALA A 343 -10.04 -40.31 19.92
CA ALA A 343 -10.90 -40.35 18.73
C ALA A 343 -11.37 -38.95 18.34
N LYS A 344 -11.24 -38.58 17.06
CA LYS A 344 -11.76 -37.30 16.53
C LYS A 344 -13.28 -37.29 16.37
N PHE A 345 -13.90 -38.45 16.22
CA PHE A 345 -15.34 -38.63 16.05
C PHE A 345 -15.81 -39.86 16.83
N CYS A 346 -17.04 -39.83 17.34
CA CYS A 346 -17.68 -41.00 17.92
C CYS A 346 -17.96 -42.04 16.83
N SER A 347 -17.47 -43.27 17.02
CA SER A 347 -17.68 -44.39 16.10
C SER A 347 -19.15 -44.85 16.00
N ASN A 348 -20.00 -44.45 16.94
CA ASN A 348 -21.42 -44.82 16.95
C ASN A 348 -22.33 -43.72 16.38
N CYS A 349 -22.22 -42.48 16.87
CA CYS A 349 -23.13 -41.40 16.45
C CYS A 349 -22.52 -40.36 15.49
N GLY A 350 -21.24 -40.48 15.15
CA GLY A 350 -20.55 -39.60 14.19
C GLY A 350 -20.23 -38.20 14.68
N LYS A 351 -20.63 -37.81 15.91
CA LYS A 351 -20.35 -36.46 16.43
C LYS A 351 -18.86 -36.26 16.74
N SER A 352 -18.36 -35.06 16.48
CA SER A 352 -16.96 -34.69 16.71
C SER A 352 -16.64 -34.70 18.20
N MET A 353 -15.56 -35.37 18.57
CA MET A 353 -15.04 -35.45 19.94
C MET A 353 -13.81 -34.53 20.12
N MET A 354 -13.63 -33.54 19.22
CA MET A 354 -12.53 -32.58 19.27
C MET A 354 -12.87 -31.38 20.17
N SER A 355 -11.86 -30.84 20.85
CA SER A 355 -11.94 -29.57 21.55
C SER A 355 -12.09 -28.41 20.56
N LYS A 356 -12.81 -27.35 20.97
CA LYS A 356 -12.97 -26.12 20.18
C LYS A 356 -12.40 -24.93 20.93
N ALA A 357 -11.54 -24.15 20.26
CA ALA A 357 -11.06 -22.88 20.78
C ALA A 357 -12.14 -21.81 20.66
N CYS A 358 -12.33 -21.01 21.71
CA CYS A 358 -13.27 -19.90 21.68
C CYS A 358 -12.80 -18.82 20.69
N PRO A 359 -13.64 -18.35 19.75
CA PRO A 359 -13.25 -17.31 18.79
C PRO A 359 -12.98 -15.95 19.46
N ARG A 360 -13.43 -15.75 20.70
CA ARG A 360 -13.29 -14.48 21.43
C ARG A 360 -12.12 -14.45 22.41
N CYS A 361 -11.92 -15.51 23.19
CA CYS A 361 -10.89 -15.55 24.25
C CYS A 361 -9.84 -16.65 24.04
N HIS A 362 -9.96 -17.44 22.97
CA HIS A 362 -9.07 -18.55 22.63
C HIS A 362 -9.00 -19.70 23.65
N THR A 363 -9.75 -19.64 24.76
CA THR A 363 -9.86 -20.74 25.72
C THR A 363 -10.37 -22.01 25.04
N GLU A 364 -9.70 -23.13 25.28
CA GLU A 364 -10.03 -24.44 24.72
C GLU A 364 -11.20 -25.06 25.50
N ASN A 365 -12.29 -25.40 24.81
CA ASN A 365 -13.50 -25.94 25.42
C ASN A 365 -13.69 -27.42 25.09
N LYS A 366 -14.27 -28.15 26.03
CA LYS A 366 -14.53 -29.59 25.91
C LYS A 366 -15.46 -29.89 24.72
N PRO A 367 -15.36 -31.07 24.11
CA PRO A 367 -16.26 -31.47 23.02
C PRO A 367 -17.73 -31.38 23.43
N GLY A 368 -18.56 -30.77 22.58
CA GLY A 368 -20.01 -30.63 22.81
C GLY A 368 -20.46 -29.43 23.65
N THR A 369 -19.55 -28.56 24.13
CA THR A 369 -19.94 -27.33 24.84
C THR A 369 -20.56 -26.30 23.90
N LYS A 370 -21.77 -25.82 24.21
CA LYS A 370 -22.48 -24.79 23.42
C LYS A 370 -22.00 -23.36 23.70
N PHE A 371 -21.40 -23.13 24.87
CA PHE A 371 -20.90 -21.84 25.30
C PHE A 371 -19.48 -22.00 25.86
N CYS A 372 -18.66 -21.00 25.66
CA CYS A 372 -17.32 -20.95 26.22
C CYS A 372 -17.41 -20.92 27.75
N SER A 373 -16.65 -21.82 28.38
CA SER A 373 -16.58 -21.99 29.84
C SER A 373 -15.98 -20.78 30.58
N ASP A 374 -15.27 -19.91 29.87
CA ASP A 374 -14.53 -18.78 30.44
C ASP A 374 -15.23 -17.43 30.16
N CYS A 375 -15.55 -17.15 28.89
CA CYS A 375 -16.14 -15.85 28.51
C CYS A 375 -17.63 -15.91 28.11
N GLY A 376 -18.28 -17.07 28.21
CA GLY A 376 -19.71 -17.25 27.90
C GLY A 376 -20.10 -17.09 26.42
N THR A 377 -19.14 -16.93 25.51
CA THR A 377 -19.41 -16.75 24.07
C THR A 377 -19.94 -18.04 23.46
N LYS A 378 -20.99 -17.95 22.64
CA LYS A 378 -21.59 -19.12 21.98
C LYS A 378 -20.59 -19.72 20.99
N LEU A 379 -20.37 -21.03 21.10
CA LEU A 379 -19.52 -21.78 20.17
C LEU A 379 -20.45 -22.37 19.10
N GLU A 380 -20.19 -22.06 17.84
CA GLU A 380 -20.96 -22.61 16.71
C GLU A 380 -20.81 -24.15 16.66
N GLU A 381 -21.87 -24.86 16.25
CA GLU A 381 -21.96 -26.33 16.32
C GLU A 381 -20.95 -27.08 15.45
#